data_AF-A0A921MLD4-F1
#
_entry.id   AF-A0A921MLD4-F1
#
_cell.length_a   1.000
_cell.length_b   1.000
_cell.length_c   1.000
_cell.angle_alpha   90.00
_cell.angle_beta   90.00
_cell.angle_gamma   90.00
#
_symmetry.space_group_name_H-M   'P 1'
#
loop_
_entity.id
_entity.type
_entity.pdbx_description
1 polymer ?
#
loop_
_entity_poly.entity_id
_entity_poly.type
_entity_poly.pdbx_seq_one_letter_code
_entity_poly.pdbx_strand_id
1 'polypeptide(L)' 'MLSSAYKRPQTRKGGHEWWKYVHDEYHDCVLCLEFQALIYRTANRDGYREYKSAPKLCSSCLTRHL' A
#
# COMPACT_ATOMS: atom_id res chain seq x y z
N MET A 1 -17.85 -16.68 -20.34
CA MET A 1 -17.36 -16.67 -18.95
C MET A 1 -16.25 -15.64 -18.87
N LEU A 2 -16.54 -14.42 -18.40
CA LEU A 2 -15.49 -13.41 -18.23
C LEU A 2 -14.73 -13.77 -16.95
N SER A 3 -13.64 -14.51 -17.11
CA SER A 3 -12.63 -14.66 -16.06
C SER A 3 -12.01 -13.29 -15.84
N SER A 4 -12.60 -12.49 -14.95
CA SER A 4 -11.90 -11.33 -14.40
C SER A 4 -10.71 -11.87 -13.64
N ALA A 5 -9.57 -11.96 -14.33
CA ALA A 5 -8.31 -12.36 -13.73
C ALA A 5 -8.03 -11.36 -12.61
N TYR A 6 -8.01 -11.82 -11.37
CA TYR A 6 -7.74 -10.98 -10.21
C TYR A 6 -6.38 -10.31 -10.41
N LYS A 7 -6.39 -9.00 -10.67
CA LYS A 7 -5.17 -8.23 -10.81
C LYS A 7 -4.70 -7.86 -9.40
N ARG A 8 -3.63 -8.51 -8.96
CA ARG A 8 -3.00 -8.22 -7.66
C ARG A 8 -2.62 -6.73 -7.57
N PRO A 9 -2.79 -6.10 -6.40
CA PRO A 9 -2.43 -4.71 -6.20
C PRO A 9 -0.93 -4.52 -6.49
N GLN A 10 -0.62 -3.63 -7.42
CA GLN A 10 0.75 -3.32 -7.78
C GLN A 10 1.21 -2.10 -6.98
N THR A 11 2.33 -2.24 -6.30
CA THR A 11 3.02 -1.10 -5.67
C THR A 11 3.71 -0.27 -6.75
N ARG A 12 3.97 1.01 -6.44
CA ARG A 12 4.65 1.91 -7.36
C ARG A 12 6.08 1.43 -7.62
N LYS A 13 6.59 1.67 -8.83
CA LYS A 13 7.96 1.34 -9.23
C LYS A 13 8.96 2.02 -8.28
N GLY A 14 9.82 1.23 -7.62
CA GLY A 14 10.76 1.71 -6.59
C GLY A 14 10.18 1.77 -5.17
N GLY A 15 9.02 1.14 -4.94
CA GLY A 15 8.52 0.87 -3.59
C GLY A 15 8.62 -0.61 -3.24
N HIS A 16 8.35 -0.92 -1.97
CA HIS A 16 8.31 -2.28 -1.46
C HIS A 16 7.32 -3.17 -2.19
N GLU A 17 7.58 -4.47 -2.16
CA GLU A 17 6.70 -5.49 -2.72
C GLU A 17 5.36 -5.54 -1.98
N TRP A 18 4.24 -5.70 -2.70
CA TRP A 18 2.90 -5.60 -2.12
C TRP A 18 2.63 -6.62 -1.00
N TRP A 19 3.28 -7.79 -1.03
CA TRP A 19 3.12 -8.84 -0.01
C TRP A 19 3.87 -8.58 1.30
N LYS A 20 4.77 -7.58 1.33
CA LYS A 20 5.47 -7.18 2.55
C LYS A 20 4.62 -6.27 3.43
N TYR A 21 3.51 -5.75 2.90
CA TYR A 21 2.60 -4.91 3.65
C TYR A 21 1.65 -5.78 4.48
N VAL A 22 1.49 -5.42 5.75
CA VAL A 22 0.61 -6.13 6.69
C VAL A 22 -0.66 -5.31 6.88
N HIS A 23 -1.82 -5.96 6.80
CA HIS A 23 -3.08 -5.29 7.09
C HIS A 23 -3.37 -5.36 8.59
N ASP A 24 -3.61 -4.20 9.20
CA ASP A 24 -4.07 -4.06 10.58
C ASP A 24 -5.59 -3.90 10.59
N GLU A 25 -6.32 -4.94 10.99
CA GLU A 25 -7.79 -4.91 11.06
C GLU A 25 -8.32 -4.01 12.18
N TYR A 26 -7.54 -3.80 13.26
CA TYR A 26 -7.98 -3.00 14.39
C TYR A 26 -8.05 -1.51 14.05
N HIS A 27 -7.09 -1.01 13.26
CA HIS A 27 -7.00 0.40 12.86
C HIS A 27 -7.38 0.66 11.38
N ASP A 28 -7.83 -0.35 10.62
CA ASP A 28 -8.09 -0.29 9.15
C ASP A 28 -6.92 0.36 8.38
N CYS A 29 -5.70 0.03 8.77
CA CYS A 29 -4.47 0.60 8.22
C CYS A 29 -3.59 -0.49 7.63
N VAL A 30 -2.79 -0.13 6.62
CA VAL A 30 -1.81 -1.04 6.05
C VAL A 30 -0.42 -0.63 6.54
N LEU A 31 0.29 -1.52 7.23
CA LEU A 31 1.65 -1.28 7.73
C LEU A 31 2.68 -1.66 6.67
N CYS A 32 3.71 -0.82 6.49
CA CYS A 32 4.89 -1.18 5.69
C CYS A 32 5.98 -1.87 6.53
N LEU A 33 7.09 -2.26 5.91
CA LEU A 33 8.23 -2.90 6.59
C LEU A 33 8.83 -2.04 7.72
N GLU A 34 8.78 -0.71 7.59
CA GLU A 34 9.23 0.25 8.60
C GLU A 34 8.16 0.54 9.67
N PHE A 35 7.13 -0.31 9.76
CA PHE A 35 5.98 -0.15 10.66
C PHE A 35 5.26 1.21 10.52
N GLN A 36 5.35 1.83 9.35
CA GLN A 36 4.58 3.05 9.06
C GLN A 36 3.17 2.67 8.60
N ALA A 37 2.18 3.27 9.24
CA ALA A 37 0.78 3.11 8.86
C ALA A 37 0.49 3.90 7.57
N LEU A 38 0.04 3.19 6.55
CA LEU A 38 -0.56 3.75 5.35
C LEU A 38 -2.03 3.99 5.65
N ILE A 39 -2.39 5.26 5.63
CA ILE A 39 -3.74 5.72 5.95
C ILE A 39 -4.59 5.58 4.69
N TYR A 40 -5.82 5.12 4.88
CA TYR A 40 -6.86 5.13 3.85
C TYR A 40 -7.11 6.57 3.38
N ARG A 41 -7.04 6.81 2.07
CA ARG A 41 -7.27 8.16 1.50
C ARG A 41 -8.62 8.27 0.81
N THR A 42 -8.86 7.41 -0.16
CA THR A 42 -10.03 7.46 -1.04
C THR A 42 -10.32 6.06 -1.58
N ALA A 43 -11.58 5.78 -1.90
CA ALA A 43 -11.92 4.66 -2.77
C ALA A 43 -11.86 5.14 -4.23
N ASN A 44 -11.21 4.38 -5.09
CA ASN A 44 -11.19 4.66 -6.53
C ASN A 44 -12.59 4.43 -7.13
N ARG A 45 -12.83 4.89 -8.37
CA ARG A 45 -14.11 4.73 -9.09
C ARG A 45 -14.58 3.27 -9.22
N ASP A 46 -13.63 2.33 -9.14
CA ASP A 46 -13.86 0.89 -9.19
C ASP A 46 -14.15 0.25 -7.80
N GLY A 47 -14.20 1.05 -6.73
CA GLY A 47 -14.46 0.59 -5.37
C GLY A 47 -13.23 0.09 -4.59
N TYR A 48 -12.04 0.13 -5.19
CA TYR A 48 -10.80 -0.23 -4.49
C TYR A 48 -10.37 0.84 -3.49
N ARG A 49 -10.01 0.41 -2.27
CA ARG A 49 -9.44 1.30 -1.24
C ARG A 49 -8.00 1.68 -1.60
N GLU A 50 -7.72 2.97 -1.64
CA GLU A 50 -6.37 3.49 -1.86
C GLU A 50 -5.73 3.88 -0.54
N TYR A 51 -4.60 3.24 -0.23
CA TYR A 51 -3.76 3.55 0.92
C TYR A 51 -2.56 4.38 0.46
N LYS A 52 -2.23 5.46 1.20
CA LYS A 52 -1.06 6.30 0.87
C LYS A 52 -0.12 6.45 2.06
N SER A 53 1.17 6.36 1.77
CA SER A 53 2.23 6.70 2.72
C SER A 53 2.43 8.21 2.79
N ALA A 54 2.93 8.69 3.93
CA ALA A 54 3.33 10.08 4.08
C ALA A 54 4.65 10.33 3.32
N PRO A 55 4.68 11.22 2.31
CA PRO A 55 5.89 11.44 1.51
C PRO A 55 7.04 12.04 2.33
N LYS A 56 6.75 12.77 3.40
CA LYS A 56 7.76 13.31 4.32
C LYS A 56 8.54 12.21 5.03
N LEU A 57 7.84 11.20 5.53
CA LEU A 57 8.44 10.04 6.20
C LEU A 57 9.18 9.15 5.19
N CYS A 58 8.58 8.93 4.01
CA CYS A 58 9.18 8.14 2.94
C CYS A 58 10.43 8.81 2.33
N SER A 59 10.57 10.13 2.46
CA SER A 59 11.76 10.85 1.98
C SER A 59 13.01 10.57 2.82
N SER A 60 12.84 10.22 4.09
CA SER A 60 13.92 9.83 5.01
C SER A 60 14.02 8.32 5.21
N CYS A 61 13.23 7.50 4.51
CA CYS A 61 13.25 6.05 4.69
C CYS A 61 14.53 5.43 4.12
N LEU A 62 15.21 4.64 4.95
CA LEU A 62 16.43 3.91 4.57
C LEU A 62 16.16 2.88 3.46
N THR A 63 14.98 2.27 3.50
CA THR A 63 14.54 1.21 2.60
C THR A 63 13.90 1.71 1.30
N ARG A 64 14.01 3.01 0.96
CA ARG A 64 13.47 3.58 -0.28
C ARG A 64 14.22 3.13 -1.55
N HIS A 65 15.48 2.73 -1.39
CA HIS A 65 16.37 2.32 -2.50
C HIS A 65 16.78 0.85 -2.45
N LEU A 66 16.25 0.08 -1.50
CA LEU A 66 16.46 -1.37 -1.37
C LEU A 66 15.41 -2.11 -2.21
#